data_AF-A0AAC9UT67-F1
#
_entry.id   AF-A0AAC9UT67-F1
#
_cell.length_a   1.000
_cell.length_b   1.000
_cell.length_c   1.000
_cell.angle_alpha   90.00
_cell.angle_beta   90.00
_cell.angle_gamma   90.00
#
_symmetry.space_group_name_H-M   'P 1'
#
loop_
_entity.id
_entity.type
_entity.pdbx_description
1 polymer ?
#
loop_
_entity_poly.entity_id
_entity_poly.type
_entity_poly.pdbx_seq_one_letter_code
_entity_poly.pdbx_strand_id
1 'polypeptide(L)'
;MKFTKLTSAALTAGTILSILAPTATFAQTAEHDANANGGTELPMPDNTEVGISFGDNTNNGNTGYLRLQMVPHVLDFGNHTEFLSQYPTFDATGHNVSIDSNDRHASYKNTDTNLTATLNTEDPELSKVKGKAWATVVDKQITRENNTEPNTKQSGTWQLKVKSDDVLTSTNNGETINNANLLLKNTAYGRTLDVPKLTNEAQDSDFQADSSIDDADVSTIAKNVSLSLDGNSPEVEVANAADTEGQGANVFGWDRSDINLTLPKDSKVGNDIYTAHLTWTLYTGVQA
;
A
#
# COMPACT_ATOMS: atom_id res chain seq x y z
N MET A 1 11.64 -47.83 -92.68
CA MET A 1 12.50 -47.80 -91.48
C MET A 1 11.67 -47.20 -90.35
N LYS A 2 11.71 -47.81 -89.16
CA LYS A 2 10.80 -47.55 -88.03
C LYS A 2 11.14 -46.26 -87.27
N PHE A 3 10.12 -45.79 -86.56
CA PHE A 3 10.04 -44.91 -85.38
C PHE A 3 9.56 -43.47 -85.61
N THR A 4 8.56 -42.89 -84.93
CA THR A 4 7.40 -43.35 -84.13
C THR A 4 6.58 -42.09 -83.74
N LYS A 5 5.26 -42.13 -84.00
CA LYS A 5 4.08 -41.50 -83.33
C LYS A 5 4.00 -39.97 -83.15
N LEU A 6 3.00 -39.22 -83.67
CA LEU A 6 1.53 -39.24 -83.52
C LEU A 6 1.03 -39.11 -82.06
N THR A 7 0.40 -37.97 -81.72
CA THR A 7 -1.04 -37.81 -81.37
C THR A 7 -1.29 -36.35 -80.93
N SER A 8 -2.13 -35.55 -81.62
CA SER A 8 -3.61 -35.44 -81.50
C SER A 8 -4.03 -34.79 -80.16
N ALA A 9 -4.99 -33.88 -80.02
CA ALA A 9 -6.14 -33.43 -80.82
C ALA A 9 -6.50 -31.99 -80.36
N ALA A 10 -6.82 -31.04 -81.24
CA ALA A 10 -8.18 -30.65 -81.61
C ALA A 10 -9.23 -30.75 -80.49
N LEU A 11 -9.87 -29.64 -80.14
CA LEU A 11 -11.34 -29.49 -80.14
C LEU A 11 -11.68 -28.01 -79.84
N THR A 12 -12.10 -27.27 -80.86
CA THR A 12 -13.50 -26.83 -81.09
C THR A 12 -13.96 -25.68 -80.21
N ALA A 13 -14.08 -24.51 -80.85
CA ALA A 13 -14.94 -23.43 -80.44
C ALA A 13 -16.38 -23.95 -80.28
N GLY A 14 -16.97 -23.69 -79.12
CA GLY A 14 -18.36 -23.97 -78.81
C GLY A 14 -18.78 -23.07 -77.66
N THR A 15 -19.48 -22.00 -78.00
CA THR A 15 -20.14 -21.06 -77.08
C THR A 15 -20.99 -21.82 -76.06
N ILE A 16 -20.54 -21.82 -74.80
CA ILE A 16 -21.38 -22.15 -73.65
C ILE A 16 -21.82 -20.81 -73.07
N LEU A 17 -23.14 -20.58 -73.00
CA LEU A 17 -23.73 -19.57 -72.13
C LEU A 17 -23.27 -19.86 -70.70
N SER A 18 -22.24 -19.15 -70.24
CA SER A 18 -21.86 -19.15 -68.84
C SER A 18 -22.92 -18.35 -68.09
N ILE A 19 -23.88 -19.06 -67.49
CA ILE A 19 -24.54 -18.57 -66.27
C ILE A 19 -23.42 -18.52 -65.23
N LEU A 20 -22.71 -17.40 -65.18
CA LEU A 20 -21.82 -17.09 -64.07
C LEU A 20 -22.74 -17.01 -62.85
N ALA A 21 -22.57 -17.96 -61.93
CA ALA A 21 -23.11 -17.81 -60.58
C ALA A 21 -22.74 -16.40 -60.10
N PRO A 22 -23.65 -15.63 -59.49
CA PRO A 22 -23.31 -14.31 -59.00
C PRO A 22 -22.10 -14.47 -58.10
N THR A 23 -20.98 -13.89 -58.50
CA THR A 23 -19.87 -13.66 -57.58
C THR A 23 -20.49 -12.83 -56.47
N ALA A 24 -20.64 -13.42 -55.28
CA ALA A 24 -21.11 -12.68 -54.12
C ALA A 24 -20.12 -11.53 -53.92
N THR A 25 -20.52 -10.34 -54.35
CA THR A 25 -19.79 -9.11 -54.07
C THR A 25 -20.16 -8.75 -52.65
N PHE A 26 -19.28 -9.09 -51.71
CA PHE A 26 -19.41 -8.63 -50.34
C PHE A 26 -19.09 -7.14 -50.29
N ALA A 27 -19.82 -6.39 -49.46
CA ALA A 27 -19.51 -4.99 -49.23
C ALA A 27 -18.09 -4.88 -48.64
N GLN A 28 -17.28 -3.99 -49.21
CA GLN A 28 -15.96 -3.64 -48.71
C GLN A 28 -15.97 -2.15 -48.37
N THR A 29 -15.45 -1.82 -47.20
CA THR A 29 -15.25 -0.44 -46.75
C THR A 29 -13.79 -0.08 -46.93
N ALA A 30 -13.51 1.07 -47.55
CA ALA A 30 -12.14 1.52 -47.78
C ALA A 30 -11.47 2.00 -46.48
N GLU A 31 -10.21 1.61 -46.28
CA GLU A 31 -9.35 2.19 -45.24
C GLU A 31 -9.00 3.64 -45.60
N HIS A 32 -8.74 4.46 -44.58
CA HIS A 32 -8.40 5.88 -44.67
C HIS A 32 -9.46 6.74 -45.39
N ASP A 33 -10.72 6.29 -45.39
CA ASP A 33 -11.85 7.03 -45.93
C ASP A 33 -13.02 7.06 -44.93
N ALA A 34 -13.11 8.17 -44.21
CA ALA A 34 -14.19 8.48 -43.28
C ALA A 34 -15.58 8.47 -43.93
N ASN A 35 -15.69 8.89 -45.19
CA ASN A 35 -16.98 8.89 -45.89
C ASN A 35 -17.38 7.49 -46.32
N ALA A 36 -16.42 6.66 -46.77
CA ALA A 36 -16.67 5.26 -47.09
C ALA A 36 -17.09 4.45 -45.86
N ASN A 37 -16.55 4.76 -44.68
CA ASN A 37 -16.95 4.13 -43.41
C ASN A 37 -18.17 4.80 -42.75
N GLY A 38 -18.68 5.91 -43.30
CA GLY A 38 -19.80 6.66 -42.74
C GLY A 38 -19.53 7.30 -41.37
N GLY A 39 -18.26 7.61 -41.05
CA GLY A 39 -17.82 8.06 -39.73
C GLY A 39 -16.29 8.14 -39.60
N THR A 40 -15.72 7.67 -38.49
CA THR A 40 -14.27 7.62 -38.27
C THR A 40 -13.59 6.70 -39.31
N GLU A 41 -12.43 7.10 -39.85
CA GLU A 41 -11.71 6.29 -40.83
C GLU A 41 -11.18 4.96 -40.26
N LEU A 42 -11.13 3.92 -41.09
CA LEU A 42 -10.46 2.65 -40.77
C LEU A 42 -8.95 2.73 -41.08
N PRO A 43 -8.06 2.03 -40.36
CA PRO A 43 -8.35 1.30 -39.13
C PRO A 43 -8.68 2.26 -37.99
N MET A 44 -9.69 1.90 -37.19
CA MET A 44 -10.04 2.62 -35.97
C MET A 44 -9.30 1.97 -34.80
N PRO A 45 -8.19 2.55 -34.31
CA PRO A 45 -7.56 2.04 -33.11
C PRO A 45 -8.44 2.37 -31.89
N ASP A 46 -8.48 1.44 -30.95
CA ASP A 46 -8.99 1.67 -29.60
C ASP A 46 -8.04 1.00 -28.61
N ASN A 47 -8.00 1.51 -27.38
CA ASN A 47 -7.00 1.11 -26.38
C ASN A 47 -7.66 0.32 -25.24
N THR A 48 -6.96 -0.68 -24.71
CA THR A 48 -7.32 -1.38 -23.47
C THR A 48 -6.19 -1.23 -22.48
N GLU A 49 -6.49 -0.81 -21.26
CA GLU A 49 -5.54 -0.79 -20.15
C GLU A 49 -5.66 -2.08 -19.34
N VAL A 50 -4.52 -2.69 -19.02
CA VAL A 50 -4.41 -3.86 -18.14
C VAL A 50 -3.51 -3.45 -16.97
N GLY A 51 -3.98 -3.68 -15.74
CA GLY A 51 -3.28 -3.25 -14.53
C GLY A 51 -3.15 -4.36 -13.49
N ILE A 52 -2.07 -4.30 -12.72
CA ILE A 52 -1.82 -5.09 -11.50
C ILE A 52 -1.10 -4.19 -10.51
N SER A 53 -1.40 -4.33 -9.22
CA SER A 53 -0.72 -3.61 -8.14
C SER A 53 -0.31 -4.58 -7.03
N PHE A 54 0.73 -4.22 -6.29
CA PHE A 54 1.25 -4.99 -5.17
C PHE A 54 1.52 -4.04 -3.99
N GLY A 55 1.15 -4.46 -2.78
CA GLY A 55 1.37 -3.68 -1.55
C GLY A 55 0.45 -2.46 -1.42
N ASP A 56 0.66 -1.70 -0.33
CA ASP A 56 0.06 -0.39 -0.16
C ASP A 56 1.00 0.67 -0.76
N ASN A 57 0.59 1.21 -1.90
CA ASN A 57 1.33 2.24 -2.65
C ASN A 57 0.74 3.64 -2.42
N THR A 58 -0.15 3.80 -1.45
CA THR A 58 -0.70 5.12 -1.12
C THR A 58 0.29 5.86 -0.23
N ASN A 59 0.73 7.04 -0.67
CA ASN A 59 1.48 7.95 0.18
C ASN A 59 0.52 8.84 0.97
N ASN A 60 0.98 9.38 2.09
CA ASN A 60 0.17 10.29 2.91
C ASN A 60 0.18 11.75 2.40
N GLY A 61 0.81 12.02 1.25
CA GLY A 61 0.93 13.34 0.65
C GLY A 61 1.92 14.31 1.31
N ASN A 62 2.58 13.92 2.42
CA ASN A 62 3.55 14.78 3.08
C ASN A 62 4.82 14.95 2.23
N THR A 63 5.40 16.14 2.30
CA THR A 63 6.63 16.49 1.55
C THR A 63 7.64 17.18 2.45
N GLY A 64 8.92 17.08 2.13
CA GLY A 64 9.99 17.80 2.84
C GLY A 64 11.26 16.99 3.07
N TYR A 65 12.25 17.65 3.67
CA TYR A 65 13.53 17.04 4.05
C TYR A 65 13.33 16.04 5.19
N LEU A 66 12.65 16.45 6.27
CA LEU A 66 12.17 15.56 7.32
C LEU A 66 10.66 15.42 7.18
N ARG A 67 10.15 14.20 7.07
CA ARG A 67 8.71 13.95 6.96
C ARG A 67 8.28 12.57 7.43
N LEU A 68 7.05 12.49 7.92
CA LEU A 68 6.34 11.23 8.09
C LEU A 68 5.82 10.81 6.72
N GLN A 69 6.34 9.72 6.16
CA GLN A 69 6.05 9.29 4.79
C GLN A 69 4.91 8.26 4.73
N MET A 70 4.85 7.34 5.70
CA MET A 70 3.85 6.27 5.75
C MET A 70 3.50 5.94 7.20
N VAL A 71 2.25 5.54 7.44
CA VAL A 71 1.76 4.91 8.68
C VAL A 71 0.75 3.83 8.30
N PRO A 72 0.43 2.87 9.19
CA PRO A 72 -0.61 1.89 8.88
C PRO A 72 -1.95 2.59 8.67
N HIS A 73 -2.49 2.57 7.44
CA HIS A 73 -3.78 3.19 7.12
C HIS A 73 -4.97 2.43 7.74
N VAL A 74 -4.82 1.12 7.88
CA VAL A 74 -5.83 0.24 8.47
C VAL A 74 -5.13 -0.76 9.37
N LEU A 75 -5.63 -0.91 10.60
CA LEU A 75 -5.37 -2.04 11.47
C LEU A 75 -6.65 -2.88 11.52
N ASP A 76 -6.60 -4.05 10.90
CA ASP A 76 -7.75 -4.93 10.70
C ASP A 76 -7.72 -6.11 11.67
N PHE A 77 -8.64 -6.08 12.62
CA PHE A 77 -8.78 -7.10 13.66
C PHE A 77 -9.77 -8.21 13.30
N GLY A 78 -10.25 -8.26 12.06
CA GLY A 78 -11.12 -9.34 11.57
C GLY A 78 -12.60 -9.15 11.87
N ASN A 79 -13.40 -10.10 11.39
CA ASN A 79 -14.82 -10.22 11.69
C ASN A 79 -15.05 -11.48 12.54
N HIS A 80 -15.77 -11.31 13.64
CA HIS A 80 -15.95 -12.34 14.68
C HIS A 80 -17.42 -12.68 14.86
N THR A 81 -17.69 -13.89 15.33
CA THR A 81 -19.06 -14.37 15.55
C THR A 81 -19.75 -13.63 16.70
N GLU A 82 -19.03 -13.45 17.81
CA GLU A 82 -19.51 -12.71 18.98
C GLU A 82 -18.36 -12.14 19.82
N PHE A 83 -18.66 -11.30 20.79
CA PHE A 83 -17.69 -10.89 21.80
C PHE A 83 -17.73 -11.84 23.01
N LEU A 84 -16.66 -12.63 23.17
CA LEU A 84 -16.47 -13.51 24.33
C LEU A 84 -15.58 -12.82 25.36
N SER A 85 -16.14 -12.36 26.48
CA SER A 85 -15.41 -11.61 27.51
C SER A 85 -14.22 -12.36 28.14
N GLN A 86 -14.21 -13.68 28.05
CA GLN A 86 -13.10 -14.54 28.48
C GLN A 86 -11.89 -14.51 27.51
N TYR A 87 -12.11 -14.09 26.25
CA TYR A 87 -11.11 -13.95 25.19
C TYR A 87 -11.20 -12.54 24.56
N PRO A 88 -10.91 -11.46 25.31
CA PRO A 88 -11.23 -10.10 24.89
C PRO A 88 -10.23 -9.47 23.92
N THR A 89 -9.21 -10.22 23.51
CA THR A 89 -8.09 -9.71 22.71
C THR A 89 -8.16 -10.26 21.30
N PHE A 90 -7.95 -9.37 20.34
CA PHE A 90 -7.91 -9.65 18.91
C PHE A 90 -6.58 -9.14 18.36
N ASP A 91 -6.05 -9.75 17.32
CA ASP A 91 -4.83 -9.28 16.68
C ASP A 91 -5.06 -8.83 15.23
N ALA A 92 -4.12 -8.07 14.67
CA ALA A 92 -4.25 -7.50 13.33
C ALA A 92 -4.05 -8.52 12.19
N THR A 93 -3.96 -9.83 12.51
CA THR A 93 -4.09 -10.89 11.49
C THR A 93 -5.56 -11.24 11.23
N GLY A 94 -6.47 -10.75 12.07
CA GLY A 94 -7.90 -11.04 12.01
C GLY A 94 -8.37 -12.11 13.01
N HIS A 95 -7.53 -12.50 13.98
CA HIS A 95 -7.81 -13.59 14.91
C HIS A 95 -8.24 -13.11 16.30
N ASN A 96 -9.22 -13.79 16.90
CA ASN A 96 -9.50 -13.69 18.32
C ASN A 96 -8.44 -14.50 19.09
N VAL A 97 -7.55 -13.79 19.75
CA VAL A 97 -6.43 -14.38 20.48
C VAL A 97 -6.92 -15.39 21.50
N SER A 98 -6.40 -16.62 21.41
CA SER A 98 -6.74 -17.78 22.26
C SER A 98 -8.04 -18.52 21.92
N ILE A 99 -8.76 -18.17 20.83
CA ILE A 99 -9.93 -18.92 20.37
C ILE A 99 -10.20 -18.80 18.86
N ASP A 100 -9.74 -19.78 18.08
CA ASP A 100 -9.92 -19.77 16.61
C ASP A 100 -11.39 -19.98 16.18
N SER A 101 -12.23 -20.57 17.02
CA SER A 101 -13.63 -20.87 16.66
C SER A 101 -14.53 -19.64 16.61
N ASN A 102 -14.04 -18.48 17.05
CA ASN A 102 -14.81 -17.23 17.02
C ASN A 102 -14.59 -16.43 15.73
N ASP A 103 -13.55 -16.75 14.96
CA ASP A 103 -13.20 -16.03 13.73
C ASP A 103 -14.14 -16.41 12.59
N ARG A 104 -14.63 -15.40 11.86
CA ARG A 104 -15.50 -15.60 10.70
C ARG A 104 -14.85 -15.17 9.39
N HIS A 105 -14.24 -14.00 9.38
CA HIS A 105 -13.46 -13.50 8.24
C HIS A 105 -12.20 -12.80 8.73
N ALA A 106 -11.13 -12.87 7.94
CA ALA A 106 -9.86 -12.21 8.27
C ALA A 106 -9.97 -10.68 8.30
N SER A 107 -11.03 -10.09 7.70
CA SER A 107 -11.29 -8.66 7.70
C SER A 107 -12.61 -8.25 8.37
N TYR A 108 -12.59 -7.13 9.09
CA TYR A 108 -13.78 -6.47 9.64
C TYR A 108 -14.81 -6.09 8.55
N LYS A 109 -14.40 -6.02 7.27
CA LYS A 109 -15.30 -5.77 6.13
C LYS A 109 -15.96 -7.03 5.55
N ASN A 110 -15.93 -8.16 6.26
CA ASN A 110 -16.50 -9.45 5.82
C ASN A 110 -15.85 -10.00 4.55
N THR A 111 -14.53 -9.89 4.45
CA THR A 111 -13.75 -10.51 3.36
C THR A 111 -12.63 -11.35 3.93
N ASP A 112 -12.21 -12.38 3.19
CA ASP A 112 -11.16 -13.30 3.65
C ASP A 112 -9.74 -12.72 3.49
N THR A 113 -9.63 -11.49 3.01
CA THR A 113 -8.37 -10.75 2.89
C THR A 113 -8.28 -9.72 4.00
N ASN A 114 -7.37 -9.93 4.95
CA ASN A 114 -7.07 -8.95 5.98
C ASN A 114 -6.52 -7.64 5.37
N LEU A 115 -7.03 -6.50 5.83
CA LEU A 115 -6.72 -5.19 5.25
C LEU A 115 -5.50 -4.50 5.88
N THR A 116 -4.88 -5.09 6.91
CA THR A 116 -3.64 -4.55 7.49
C THR A 116 -2.50 -4.72 6.49
N ALA A 117 -2.12 -3.63 5.84
CA ALA A 117 -1.02 -3.63 4.87
C ALA A 117 0.31 -4.02 5.54
N THR A 118 1.17 -4.69 4.77
CA THR A 118 2.52 -5.06 5.20
C THR A 118 3.58 -4.57 4.23
N LEU A 119 4.75 -4.20 4.74
CA LEU A 119 5.83 -3.65 3.93
C LEU A 119 6.33 -4.73 2.96
N ASN A 120 6.18 -4.44 1.67
CA ASN A 120 6.76 -5.24 0.61
C ASN A 120 8.06 -4.59 0.14
N THR A 121 9.20 -5.21 0.47
CA THR A 121 10.52 -4.69 0.08
C THR A 121 11.52 -5.83 -0.16
N GLU A 122 12.46 -5.58 -1.05
CA GLU A 122 13.64 -6.43 -1.29
C GLU A 122 14.93 -5.74 -0.85
N ASP A 123 14.84 -4.64 -0.11
CA ASP A 123 15.99 -3.99 0.49
C ASP A 123 16.54 -4.85 1.66
N PRO A 124 17.79 -5.32 1.60
CA PRO A 124 18.37 -6.13 2.66
C PRO A 124 18.45 -5.40 4.01
N GLU A 125 18.61 -4.08 4.01
CA GLU A 125 18.68 -3.26 5.23
C GLU A 125 17.33 -3.20 5.96
N LEU A 126 16.24 -3.48 5.23
CA LEU A 126 14.87 -3.52 5.75
C LEU A 126 14.37 -4.94 6.03
N SER A 127 15.25 -5.94 5.99
CA SER A 127 14.89 -7.35 6.23
C SER A 127 14.16 -7.60 7.56
N LYS A 128 14.48 -6.82 8.60
CA LYS A 128 13.84 -6.92 9.93
C LYS A 128 12.39 -6.40 9.97
N VAL A 129 12.00 -5.58 9.00
CA VAL A 129 10.67 -4.94 8.92
C VAL A 129 9.87 -5.38 7.71
N LYS A 130 10.47 -6.17 6.81
CA LYS A 130 9.78 -6.82 5.70
C LYS A 130 8.60 -7.67 6.20
N GLY A 131 7.44 -7.54 5.55
CA GLY A 131 6.24 -8.29 5.89
C GLY A 131 5.53 -7.83 7.17
N LYS A 132 5.93 -6.68 7.73
CA LYS A 132 5.31 -6.09 8.93
C LYS A 132 4.43 -4.90 8.56
N ALA A 133 3.39 -4.65 9.36
CA ALA A 133 2.72 -3.34 9.31
C ALA A 133 3.72 -2.27 9.77
N TRP A 134 3.75 -1.10 9.13
CA TRP A 134 4.88 -0.20 9.30
C TRP A 134 4.53 1.28 9.29
N ALA A 135 5.40 2.07 9.91
CA ALA A 135 5.48 3.51 9.77
C ALA A 135 6.87 3.90 9.27
N THR A 136 6.96 4.93 8.42
CA THR A 136 8.22 5.40 7.84
C THR A 136 8.41 6.89 8.10
N VAL A 137 9.56 7.25 8.68
CA VAL A 137 10.06 8.64 8.77
C VAL A 137 11.23 8.78 7.82
N VAL A 138 11.13 9.72 6.89
CA VAL A 138 12.21 10.07 5.96
C VAL A 138 12.93 11.30 6.50
N ASP A 139 14.22 11.18 6.76
CA ASP A 139 15.13 12.25 7.15
C ASP A 139 16.21 12.44 6.06
N LYS A 140 16.08 13.55 5.35
CA LYS A 140 17.00 14.04 4.34
C LYS A 140 17.53 15.42 4.73
N GLN A 141 17.52 15.79 6.02
CA GLN A 141 17.88 17.14 6.46
C GLN A 141 19.29 17.53 6.03
N ILE A 142 20.19 16.56 5.88
CA ILE A 142 21.55 16.74 5.37
C ILE A 142 21.62 17.36 3.95
N THR A 143 20.56 17.24 3.15
CA THR A 143 20.49 17.81 1.79
C THR A 143 19.86 19.20 1.76
N ARG A 144 19.58 19.80 2.92
CA ARG A 144 18.94 21.12 2.99
C ARG A 144 19.90 22.22 2.55
N GLU A 145 19.58 22.85 1.43
CA GLU A 145 20.40 23.93 0.84
C GLU A 145 20.11 25.34 1.44
N ASN A 146 19.13 25.46 2.36
CA ASN A 146 18.65 26.77 2.83
C ASN A 146 19.52 27.39 3.93
N ASN A 147 19.80 28.69 3.86
CA ASN A 147 20.68 29.41 4.79
C ASN A 147 20.01 29.84 6.12
N THR A 148 18.85 29.28 6.47
CA THR A 148 18.10 29.68 7.66
C THR A 148 18.49 28.80 8.83
N GLU A 149 19.13 29.39 9.84
CA GLU A 149 19.47 28.71 11.08
C GLU A 149 18.22 28.20 11.84
N PRO A 150 18.32 27.07 12.56
CA PRO A 150 19.47 26.17 12.59
C PRO A 150 19.51 25.32 11.30
N ASN A 151 20.61 25.40 10.54
CA ASN A 151 20.87 24.49 9.41
C ASN A 151 22.28 23.93 9.51
N THR A 152 22.38 22.64 9.79
CA THR A 152 23.65 21.90 9.85
C THR A 152 23.64 20.82 8.77
N LYS A 153 24.83 20.42 8.30
CA LYS A 153 24.99 19.24 7.43
C LYS A 153 24.94 17.95 8.27
N GLN A 154 23.91 17.78 9.08
CA GLN A 154 23.72 16.63 9.96
C GLN A 154 22.22 16.31 10.06
N SER A 155 21.89 15.05 10.33
CA SER A 155 20.53 14.65 10.68
C SER A 155 20.13 15.33 11.99
N GLY A 156 18.93 15.90 12.02
CA GLY A 156 18.44 16.66 13.15
C GLY A 156 17.60 15.80 14.09
N THR A 157 17.41 16.26 15.32
CA THR A 157 16.46 15.61 16.23
C THR A 157 15.03 15.56 15.69
N TRP A 158 14.36 14.44 15.94
CA TRP A 158 12.93 14.30 15.70
C TRP A 158 12.27 13.24 16.59
N GLN A 159 10.96 13.35 16.80
CA GLN A 159 10.14 12.44 17.58
C GLN A 159 8.93 11.98 16.79
N LEU A 160 8.73 10.66 16.70
CA LEU A 160 7.52 10.06 16.17
C LEU A 160 6.60 9.67 17.33
N LYS A 161 5.37 10.18 17.33
CA LYS A 161 4.36 9.86 18.34
C LYS A 161 3.04 9.47 17.69
N VAL A 162 2.21 8.75 18.44
CA VAL A 162 0.87 8.36 18.04
C VAL A 162 -0.11 8.55 19.20
N LYS A 163 -1.35 8.90 18.89
CA LYS A 163 -2.47 8.94 19.85
C LYS A 163 -3.75 8.36 19.24
N SER A 164 -4.69 8.01 20.11
CA SER A 164 -6.08 7.77 19.70
C SER A 164 -6.83 9.10 19.67
N ASP A 165 -7.58 9.34 18.60
CA ASP A 165 -8.42 10.52 18.45
C ASP A 165 -9.82 10.33 19.02
N ASP A 166 -10.28 9.08 19.09
CA ASP A 166 -11.61 8.74 19.60
C ASP A 166 -11.66 7.34 20.24
N VAL A 167 -12.88 6.96 20.64
CA VAL A 167 -13.26 5.63 21.13
C VAL A 167 -13.70 4.77 19.95
N LEU A 168 -13.64 3.44 20.13
CA LEU A 168 -14.29 2.51 19.20
C LEU A 168 -15.78 2.83 19.09
N THR A 169 -16.21 3.25 17.91
CA THR A 169 -17.58 3.68 17.64
C THR A 169 -18.17 2.84 16.52
N SER A 170 -19.37 2.33 16.76
CA SER A 170 -20.16 1.57 15.80
C SER A 170 -20.55 2.42 14.59
N THR A 171 -20.37 1.88 13.39
CA THR A 171 -20.61 2.60 12.14
C THR A 171 -22.10 2.84 11.84
N ASN A 172 -23.02 1.96 12.26
CA ASN A 172 -24.44 2.15 11.93
C ASN A 172 -25.24 2.87 13.02
N ASN A 173 -24.95 2.62 14.29
CA ASN A 173 -25.78 3.11 15.41
C ASN A 173 -25.05 4.04 16.40
N GLY A 174 -23.73 4.25 16.24
CA GLY A 174 -22.94 5.15 17.10
C GLY A 174 -22.70 4.66 18.53
N GLU A 175 -23.01 3.40 18.84
CA GLU A 175 -22.65 2.79 20.13
C GLU A 175 -21.13 2.75 20.31
N THR A 176 -20.65 2.99 21.52
CA THR A 176 -19.22 3.09 21.81
C THR A 176 -18.73 1.97 22.72
N ILE A 177 -17.50 1.52 22.46
CA ILE A 177 -16.75 0.63 23.35
C ILE A 177 -15.62 1.46 23.97
N ASN A 178 -15.87 1.92 25.19
CA ASN A 178 -14.92 2.74 25.95
C ASN A 178 -13.79 1.88 26.52
N ASN A 179 -12.65 2.49 26.84
CA ASN A 179 -11.51 1.83 27.51
C ASN A 179 -10.93 0.61 26.76
N ALA A 180 -11.16 0.51 25.45
CA ALA A 180 -10.42 -0.44 24.63
C ALA A 180 -8.95 -0.02 24.58
N ASN A 181 -8.04 -0.99 24.48
CA ASN A 181 -6.61 -0.74 24.42
C ASN A 181 -6.02 -1.34 23.14
N LEU A 182 -5.29 -0.51 22.41
CA LEU A 182 -4.48 -0.92 21.27
C LEU A 182 -3.02 -1.01 21.72
N LEU A 183 -2.40 -2.18 21.51
CA LEU A 183 -1.02 -2.45 21.88
C LEU A 183 -0.24 -2.90 20.65
N LEU A 184 0.79 -2.14 20.29
CA LEU A 184 1.77 -2.52 19.28
C LEU A 184 3.01 -3.05 20.00
N LYS A 185 3.25 -4.36 19.92
CA LYS A 185 4.34 -5.05 20.62
C LYS A 185 5.58 -5.20 19.74
N ASN A 186 6.72 -5.31 20.40
CA ASN A 186 7.96 -5.74 19.79
C ASN A 186 8.49 -4.91 18.62
N THR A 187 8.27 -3.59 18.60
CA THR A 187 8.68 -2.69 17.51
C THR A 187 10.04 -3.08 16.93
N ALA A 188 10.03 -3.47 15.65
CA ALA A 188 11.20 -3.74 14.85
C ALA A 188 11.63 -2.45 14.14
N TYR A 189 12.92 -2.39 13.81
CA TYR A 189 13.51 -1.23 13.15
C TYR A 189 14.40 -1.68 11.99
N GLY A 190 14.32 -0.94 10.90
CA GLY A 190 15.24 -0.99 9.77
C GLY A 190 15.43 0.41 9.23
N ARG A 191 16.61 0.67 8.67
CA ARG A 191 16.98 1.95 8.07
C ARG A 191 17.56 1.70 6.70
N THR A 192 17.17 2.49 5.71
CA THR A 192 17.82 2.47 4.39
C THR A 192 18.22 3.86 3.94
N LEU A 193 19.36 3.94 3.29
CA LEU A 193 19.84 5.14 2.62
C LEU A 193 19.33 5.22 1.17
N ASP A 194 18.79 4.13 0.62
CA ASP A 194 18.15 4.10 -0.69
C ASP A 194 16.67 4.53 -0.57
N VAL A 195 16.49 5.79 -0.13
CA VAL A 195 15.16 6.41 0.05
C VAL A 195 14.30 6.32 -1.22
N PRO A 196 14.81 6.63 -2.45
CA PRO A 196 14.00 6.56 -3.66
C PRO A 196 13.44 5.15 -3.91
N LYS A 197 14.22 4.10 -3.62
CA LYS A 197 13.78 2.72 -3.83
C LYS A 197 12.69 2.31 -2.84
N LEU A 198 12.74 2.80 -1.60
CA LEU A 198 11.70 2.52 -0.62
C LEU A 198 10.41 3.30 -0.90
N THR A 199 10.51 4.60 -1.13
CA THR A 199 9.33 5.47 -1.22
C THR A 199 8.71 5.45 -2.60
N ASN A 200 9.53 5.27 -3.64
CA ASN A 200 9.15 5.42 -5.04
C ASN A 200 8.50 6.80 -5.32
N GLU A 201 8.91 7.84 -4.59
CA GLU A 201 8.37 9.19 -4.69
C GLU A 201 9.33 10.13 -5.43
N ALA A 202 8.81 10.93 -6.37
CA ALA A 202 9.62 11.84 -7.17
C ALA A 202 10.45 12.83 -6.33
N GLN A 203 9.93 13.25 -5.16
CA GLN A 203 10.62 14.15 -4.23
C GLN A 203 11.88 13.55 -3.59
N ASP A 204 12.08 12.24 -3.69
CA ASP A 204 13.26 11.55 -3.17
C ASP A 204 14.28 11.21 -4.24
N SER A 205 13.94 11.34 -5.52
CA SER A 205 14.74 10.83 -6.65
C SER A 205 16.21 11.29 -6.64
N ASP A 206 16.47 12.52 -6.18
CA ASP A 206 17.81 13.10 -6.13
C ASP A 206 18.52 12.90 -4.77
N PHE A 207 17.89 12.20 -3.81
CA PHE A 207 18.51 11.96 -2.52
C PHE A 207 19.75 11.10 -2.68
N GLN A 208 20.87 11.57 -2.14
CA GLN A 208 22.12 10.84 -2.03
C GLN A 208 22.60 10.98 -0.59
N ALA A 209 22.84 9.83 0.04
CA ALA A 209 23.44 9.85 1.36
C ALA A 209 24.87 10.39 1.30
N ASP A 210 25.20 11.32 2.19
CA ASP A 210 26.57 11.81 2.34
C ASP A 210 27.35 10.85 3.24
N SER A 211 28.20 10.01 2.64
CA SER A 211 29.01 9.02 3.36
C SER A 211 30.09 9.63 4.26
N SER A 212 30.28 10.96 4.23
CA SER A 212 31.19 11.65 5.14
C SER A 212 30.55 12.02 6.49
N ILE A 213 29.23 11.89 6.59
CA ILE A 213 28.48 12.07 7.83
C ILE A 213 28.45 10.72 8.55
N ASP A 214 28.96 10.70 9.78
CA ASP A 214 28.80 9.57 10.69
C ASP A 214 27.39 9.64 11.29
N ASP A 215 26.48 8.80 10.79
CA ASP A 215 25.08 8.80 11.19
C ASP A 215 24.62 7.41 11.63
N ALA A 216 24.12 7.34 12.86
CA ALA A 216 23.75 6.10 13.53
C ALA A 216 22.28 5.73 13.30
N ASP A 217 21.96 4.46 13.57
CA ASP A 217 20.58 4.02 13.68
C ASP A 217 19.89 4.72 14.86
N VAL A 218 18.59 4.97 14.75
CA VAL A 218 17.80 5.55 15.84
C VAL A 218 17.87 4.64 17.06
N SER A 219 18.41 5.16 18.16
CA SER A 219 18.69 4.34 19.35
C SER A 219 17.51 4.27 20.32
N THR A 220 16.67 5.31 20.36
CA THR A 220 15.52 5.38 21.27
C THR A 220 14.24 4.97 20.55
N ILE A 221 13.89 3.70 20.65
CA ILE A 221 12.69 3.11 20.04
C ILE A 221 11.86 2.42 21.12
N ALA A 222 10.59 2.79 21.24
CA ALA A 222 9.68 2.17 22.17
C ALA A 222 9.45 0.70 21.77
N LYS A 223 9.85 -0.24 22.64
CA LYS A 223 9.65 -1.67 22.37
C LYS A 223 8.18 -2.04 22.28
N ASN A 224 7.33 -1.39 23.08
CA ASN A 224 5.89 -1.55 23.06
C ASN A 224 5.22 -0.17 23.11
N VAL A 225 4.19 0.03 22.30
CA VAL A 225 3.39 1.26 22.24
C VAL A 225 1.97 0.89 22.64
N SER A 226 1.47 1.46 23.73
CA SER A 226 0.13 1.16 24.28
C SER A 226 -0.73 2.40 24.26
N LEU A 227 -1.91 2.29 23.65
CA LEU A 227 -2.85 3.38 23.43
C LEU A 227 -4.19 3.01 24.05
N SER A 228 -4.71 3.86 24.93
CA SER A 228 -6.12 3.78 25.32
C SER A 228 -6.96 4.46 24.24
N LEU A 229 -7.96 3.75 23.72
CA LEU A 229 -8.90 4.24 22.71
C LEU A 229 -10.03 4.99 23.39
N ASP A 230 -9.72 6.18 23.93
CA ASP A 230 -10.63 7.03 24.70
C ASP A 230 -10.74 8.48 24.18
N GLY A 231 -10.02 8.79 23.08
CA GLY A 231 -9.97 10.10 22.42
C GLY A 231 -9.34 11.24 23.22
N ASN A 232 -8.94 11.00 24.48
CA ASN A 232 -8.35 12.02 25.35
C ASN A 232 -6.97 11.62 25.87
N SER A 233 -6.47 10.46 25.47
CA SER A 233 -5.16 9.97 25.85
C SER A 233 -4.03 10.85 25.31
N PRO A 234 -2.96 11.05 26.11
CA PRO A 234 -1.77 11.73 25.63
C PRO A 234 -1.14 10.96 24.47
N GLU A 235 -0.39 11.68 23.64
CA GLU A 235 0.47 11.05 22.65
C GLU A 235 1.51 10.14 23.30
N VAL A 236 1.73 8.99 22.68
CA VAL A 236 2.70 8.00 23.09
C VAL A 236 3.86 7.99 22.12
N GLU A 237 5.08 8.03 22.65
CA GLU A 237 6.29 8.01 21.85
C GLU A 237 6.53 6.64 21.23
N VAL A 238 6.85 6.64 19.93
CA VAL A 238 7.23 5.46 19.16
C VAL A 238 8.74 5.43 18.99
N ALA A 239 9.32 6.58 18.62
CA ALA A 239 10.76 6.73 18.46
C ALA A 239 11.19 8.18 18.67
N ASN A 240 12.44 8.36 19.09
CA ASN A 240 13.10 9.64 19.25
C ASN A 240 14.52 9.53 18.68
N ALA A 241 14.79 10.26 17.60
CA ALA A 241 16.12 10.35 17.01
C ALA A 241 16.89 11.49 17.65
N ALA A 242 18.11 11.19 18.08
CA ALA A 242 19.07 12.22 18.49
C ALA A 242 19.68 12.91 17.27
N ASP A 243 20.45 13.99 17.50
CA ASP A 243 21.31 14.53 16.46
C ASP A 243 22.26 13.44 15.94
N THR A 244 22.51 13.42 14.63
CA THR A 244 23.32 12.39 13.95
C THR A 244 22.74 10.97 14.01
N GLU A 245 21.44 10.84 14.22
CA GLU A 245 20.72 9.57 14.06
C GLU A 245 19.67 9.65 12.94
N GLY A 246 19.48 8.52 12.27
CA GLY A 246 18.31 8.30 11.43
C GLY A 246 18.37 8.94 10.06
N GLN A 247 19.54 9.22 9.49
CA GLN A 247 19.64 9.63 8.09
C GLN A 247 18.97 8.61 7.15
N GLY A 248 18.23 9.09 6.15
CA GLY A 248 17.55 8.27 5.15
C GLY A 248 16.13 7.92 5.58
N ALA A 249 15.68 6.72 5.26
CA ALA A 249 14.35 6.25 5.60
C ALA A 249 14.39 5.29 6.79
N ASN A 250 13.73 5.69 7.87
CA ASN A 250 13.60 4.96 9.13
C ASN A 250 12.25 4.26 9.16
N VAL A 251 12.27 2.94 9.26
CA VAL A 251 11.07 2.11 9.20
C VAL A 251 10.88 1.40 10.54
N PHE A 252 9.72 1.64 11.13
CA PHE A 252 9.26 0.99 12.36
C PHE A 252 8.19 -0.03 12.00
N GLY A 253 8.40 -1.29 12.36
CA GLY A 253 7.55 -2.41 11.92
C GLY A 253 7.02 -3.26 13.06
N TRP A 254 5.80 -3.76 12.89
CA TRP A 254 5.13 -4.69 13.81
C TRP A 254 4.56 -5.89 13.06
N ASP A 255 4.83 -7.09 13.58
CA ASP A 255 4.10 -8.26 13.10
C ASP A 255 2.61 -8.08 13.38
N ARG A 256 1.76 -8.52 12.46
CA ARG A 256 0.31 -8.39 12.62
C ARG A 256 -0.20 -9.09 13.89
N SER A 257 0.41 -10.20 14.29
CA SER A 257 0.13 -10.92 15.54
C SER A 257 0.66 -10.20 16.81
N ASP A 258 1.45 -9.15 16.62
CA ASP A 258 1.97 -8.30 17.70
C ASP A 258 1.20 -6.98 17.84
N ILE A 259 0.20 -6.75 17.00
CA ILE A 259 -0.73 -5.62 17.11
C ILE A 259 -2.03 -6.15 17.70
N ASN A 260 -2.30 -5.82 18.96
CA ASN A 260 -3.43 -6.35 19.71
C ASN A 260 -4.46 -5.26 20.02
N LEU A 261 -5.73 -5.52 19.75
CA LEU A 261 -6.86 -4.78 20.28
C LEU A 261 -7.48 -5.57 21.42
N THR A 262 -7.54 -4.98 22.61
CA THR A 262 -8.18 -5.60 23.78
C THR A 262 -9.39 -4.79 24.23
N LEU A 263 -10.55 -5.43 24.30
CA LEU A 263 -11.78 -4.81 24.78
C LEU A 263 -11.97 -5.06 26.28
N PRO A 264 -12.62 -4.15 27.04
CA PRO A 264 -13.02 -4.45 28.42
C PRO A 264 -13.96 -5.65 28.49
N LYS A 265 -13.80 -6.49 29.51
CA LYS A 265 -14.59 -7.72 29.67
C LYS A 265 -16.09 -7.48 29.87
N ASP A 266 -16.46 -6.30 30.37
CA ASP A 266 -17.83 -5.86 30.59
C ASP A 266 -18.43 -5.09 29.39
N SER A 267 -17.69 -5.01 28.28
CA SER A 267 -18.17 -4.38 27.05
C SER A 267 -19.44 -5.04 26.53
N LYS A 268 -20.38 -4.20 26.09
CA LYS A 268 -21.56 -4.65 25.35
C LYS A 268 -21.30 -4.41 23.87
N VAL A 269 -21.09 -5.48 23.13
CA VAL A 269 -20.76 -5.43 21.70
C VAL A 269 -21.97 -5.94 20.91
N GLY A 270 -22.52 -5.08 20.07
CA GLY A 270 -23.57 -5.42 19.11
C GLY A 270 -23.00 -6.00 17.82
N ASN A 271 -23.88 -6.44 16.93
CA ASN A 271 -23.49 -6.86 15.59
C ASN A 271 -23.27 -5.63 14.70
N ASP A 272 -22.06 -5.07 14.69
CA ASP A 272 -21.66 -3.92 13.89
C ASP A 272 -20.14 -3.91 13.65
N ILE A 273 -19.68 -2.98 12.81
CA ILE A 273 -18.28 -2.60 12.66
C ILE A 273 -17.99 -1.47 13.63
N TYR A 274 -16.97 -1.63 14.47
CA TYR A 274 -16.49 -0.60 15.38
C TYR A 274 -15.13 -0.09 14.91
N THR A 275 -15.00 1.23 14.76
CA THR A 275 -13.75 1.87 14.31
C THR A 275 -13.31 2.94 15.30
N ALA A 276 -11.99 3.12 15.41
CA ALA A 276 -11.38 4.27 16.07
C ALA A 276 -10.29 4.84 15.15
N HIS A 277 -9.95 6.10 15.33
CA HIS A 277 -8.97 6.82 14.53
C HIS A 277 -7.71 7.11 15.34
N LEU A 278 -6.57 7.02 14.66
CA LEU A 278 -5.26 7.31 15.24
C LEU A 278 -4.61 8.46 14.48
N THR A 279 -4.03 9.39 15.23
CA THR A 279 -3.18 10.44 14.66
C THR A 279 -1.72 10.12 14.98
N TRP A 280 -0.90 10.10 13.94
CA TRP A 280 0.55 9.99 14.03
C TRP A 280 1.16 11.35 13.74
N THR A 281 2.08 11.78 14.60
CA THR A 281 2.69 13.11 14.51
C THR A 281 4.20 12.99 14.57
N LEU A 282 4.87 13.70 13.65
CA LEU A 282 6.31 13.88 13.64
C LEU A 282 6.65 15.27 14.14
N TYR A 283 7.50 15.34 15.16
CA TYR A 283 7.93 16.57 15.82
C TYR A 283 9.43 16.78 15.67
N THR A 284 9.87 18.02 15.61
CA THR A 284 11.29 18.40 15.84
C THR A 284 11.48 19.11 17.18
N GLY A 285 10.42 19.70 17.74
CA GLY A 285 10.50 20.56 18.92
C GLY A 285 11.21 21.91 18.68
N VAL A 286 11.70 22.16 17.47
CA VAL A 286 12.35 23.43 17.08
C VAL A 286 11.29 24.46 16.71
N GLN A 287 11.31 25.61 17.38
CA GLN A 287 10.47 26.76 17.03
C GLN A 287 11.19 27.65 16.00
N ALA A 288 10.41 28.29 15.14
CA ALA A 288 10.90 29.22 14.12
C ALA A 288 11.35 30.57 14.72
#